data_AF-A0A6G9Z771-F1
#
_entry.id   AF-A0A6G9Z771-F1
#
_cell.length_a   1.000
_cell.length_b   1.000
_cell.length_c   1.000
_cell.angle_alpha   90.00
_cell.angle_beta   90.00
_cell.angle_gamma   90.00
#
_symmetry.space_group_name_H-M   'P 1'
#
loop_
_entity.id
_entity.type
_entity.pdbx_description
1 polymer ?
#
loop_
_entity_poly.entity_id
_entity_poly.type
_entity_poly.pdbx_seq_one_letter_code
_entity_poly.pdbx_strand_id
1 'polypeptide(L)'
;MVRGYSEATEQPRIAAVPLSHLSIEVGHFYLNDIVGAADRLCDEFRRMVPLVAAFRESARIQFGADARISTCYLIDDYFQPDTDAAKILGNLLGAANDAGLVIDYLARESGCWQTERFVDGVPLGETLAVAEMVAARIVAEPAPPDSGRRPPTAESGWLCNGRRSSEHEPPQAMRGRMYRPPEEFGRREHSIFLDVQLWSEQIGAGGVTTTRWSCPFLAAVWHLLRLGMLRYHGAAVAEPYPWRLADPWPHNWFEVPPLLQLNPQAAPFAAYKALSMLPKRYLGIEHAVLLILDHLDLDDDVAQLITASGAAEHIPVTVPARVSERLSHLLLDGA
;
A
#
# COMPACT_ATOMS: atom_id res chain seq x y z
N MET A 1 -11.54 41.30 -15.60
CA MET A 1 -12.23 40.55 -14.53
C MET A 1 -13.05 39.46 -15.22
N VAL A 2 -12.45 38.30 -15.47
CA VAL A 2 -13.13 37.19 -16.14
C VAL A 2 -13.88 36.43 -15.04
N ARG A 3 -15.21 36.57 -15.03
CA ARG A 3 -16.08 35.77 -14.15
C ARG A 3 -16.26 34.41 -14.82
N GLY A 4 -15.62 33.39 -14.26
CA GLY A 4 -15.91 32.00 -14.58
C GLY A 4 -17.34 31.66 -14.15
N TYR A 5 -18.06 30.97 -15.03
CA TYR A 5 -19.31 30.31 -14.71
C TYR A 5 -18.99 29.05 -13.91
N SER A 6 -19.68 28.81 -12.80
CA SER A 6 -19.69 27.52 -12.09
C SER A 6 -21.13 27.19 -11.71
N GLU A 7 -21.59 25.98 -12.01
CA GLU A 7 -22.92 25.52 -11.57
C GLU A 7 -22.90 25.13 -10.09
N ALA A 8 -23.95 25.49 -9.33
CA ALA A 8 -24.06 25.19 -7.90
C ALA A 8 -24.11 23.67 -7.58
N THR A 9 -24.24 22.82 -8.61
CA THR A 9 -24.20 21.35 -8.55
C THR A 9 -22.85 20.75 -8.96
N GLU A 10 -21.89 21.59 -9.38
CA GLU A 10 -20.59 21.18 -9.92
C GLU A 10 -19.51 21.07 -8.83
N GLN A 11 -19.88 20.57 -7.65
CA GLN A 11 -18.89 20.04 -6.70
C GLN A 11 -18.90 18.52 -6.85
N PRO A 12 -17.88 17.91 -7.47
CA PRO A 12 -17.75 16.46 -7.44
C PRO A 12 -17.78 16.02 -5.98
N ARG A 13 -18.83 15.28 -5.58
CA ARG A 13 -18.96 14.78 -4.22
C ARG A 13 -17.92 13.68 -4.04
N ILE A 14 -16.79 14.05 -3.45
CA ILE A 14 -15.80 13.09 -2.97
C ILE A 14 -16.44 12.31 -1.83
N ALA A 15 -16.56 11.00 -1.99
CA ALA A 15 -17.12 10.11 -1.00
C ALA A 15 -16.25 10.11 0.26
N ALA A 16 -16.88 10.30 1.41
CA ALA A 16 -16.25 10.02 2.69
C ALA A 16 -16.17 8.51 2.89
N VAL A 17 -14.98 8.02 3.24
CA VAL A 17 -14.77 6.62 3.63
C VAL A 17 -14.78 6.52 5.15
N PRO A 18 -15.41 5.50 5.75
CA PRO A 18 -15.34 5.29 7.19
C PRO A 18 -13.90 5.01 7.63
N LEU A 19 -13.46 5.59 8.75
CA LEU A 19 -12.08 5.49 9.23
C LEU A 19 -11.99 4.89 10.64
N SER A 20 -11.07 3.95 10.79
CA SER A 20 -10.50 3.52 12.06
C SER A 20 -9.42 4.49 12.54
N HIS A 21 -9.09 4.44 13.83
CA HIS A 21 -7.93 5.13 14.37
C HIS A 21 -6.62 4.48 13.92
N LEU A 22 -6.63 3.14 13.87
CA LEU A 22 -5.46 2.34 13.52
C LEU A 22 -5.87 1.11 12.70
N SER A 23 -5.22 0.90 11.57
CA SER A 23 -5.21 -0.36 10.83
C SER A 23 -3.91 -1.10 11.15
N ILE A 24 -3.97 -2.38 11.52
CA ILE A 24 -2.79 -3.22 11.82
C ILE A 24 -2.70 -4.35 10.81
N GLU A 25 -1.63 -4.38 10.02
CA GLU A 25 -1.31 -5.51 9.15
C GLU A 25 -0.51 -6.55 9.91
N VAL A 26 -1.00 -7.79 9.92
CA VAL A 26 -0.50 -8.88 10.76
C VAL A 26 0.24 -9.93 9.96
N GLY A 27 1.55 -9.72 9.79
CA GLY A 27 2.42 -10.68 9.12
C GLY A 27 2.37 -10.61 7.60
N HIS A 28 3.32 -11.30 6.98
CA HIS A 28 3.41 -11.43 5.53
C HIS A 28 4.26 -12.66 5.21
N PHE A 29 3.65 -13.67 4.58
CA PHE A 29 4.26 -14.96 4.26
C PHE A 29 4.25 -15.19 2.75
N TYR A 30 5.29 -15.84 2.23
CA TYR A 30 5.23 -16.37 0.87
C TYR A 30 4.18 -17.47 0.79
N LEU A 31 3.42 -17.51 -0.31
CA LEU A 31 2.34 -18.49 -0.47
C LEU A 31 2.80 -19.95 -0.32
N ASN A 32 3.99 -20.27 -0.83
CA ASN A 32 4.58 -21.60 -0.69
C ASN A 32 4.88 -21.98 0.78
N ASP A 33 5.21 -21.01 1.63
CA ASP A 33 5.44 -21.24 3.07
C ASP A 33 4.11 -21.57 3.79
N ILE A 34 3.00 -20.96 3.35
CA ILE A 34 1.65 -21.22 3.90
C ILE A 34 1.21 -22.66 3.61
N VAL A 35 1.55 -23.20 2.43
CA VAL A 35 1.20 -24.57 2.05
C VAL A 35 2.06 -25.61 2.77
N GLY A 36 3.35 -25.32 2.97
CA GLY A 36 4.34 -26.29 3.45
C GLY A 36 4.56 -26.32 4.96
N ALA A 37 4.11 -25.31 5.71
CA ALA A 37 4.52 -25.14 7.12
C ALA A 37 3.42 -24.58 8.04
N ALA A 38 2.28 -25.26 8.13
CA ALA A 38 1.15 -24.83 8.98
C ALA A 38 1.52 -24.60 10.46
N ASP A 39 2.35 -25.46 11.05
CA ASP A 39 2.81 -25.31 12.44
C ASP A 39 3.64 -24.03 12.63
N ARG A 40 4.56 -23.75 11.70
CA ARG A 40 5.37 -22.52 11.71
C ARG A 40 4.50 -21.27 11.57
N LEU A 41 3.47 -21.34 10.73
CA LEU A 41 2.51 -20.25 10.55
C LEU A 41 1.76 -19.96 11.85
N CYS A 42 1.28 -21.01 12.53
CA CYS A 42 0.60 -20.88 13.81
C CYS A 42 1.53 -20.30 14.89
N ASP A 43 2.79 -20.75 14.96
CA ASP A 43 3.78 -20.24 15.92
C ASP A 43 4.10 -18.76 15.69
N GLU A 44 4.25 -18.33 14.43
CA GLU A 44 4.44 -16.91 14.12
C GLU A 44 3.21 -16.08 14.49
N PHE A 45 1.99 -16.56 14.21
CA PHE A 45 0.78 -15.86 14.64
C PHE A 45 0.64 -15.80 16.16
N ARG A 46 1.00 -16.85 16.90
CA ARG A 46 1.03 -16.82 18.38
C ARG A 46 1.98 -15.76 18.91
N ARG A 47 3.13 -15.54 18.25
CA ARG A 47 4.07 -14.45 18.59
C ARG A 47 3.48 -13.07 18.32
N MET A 48 2.62 -12.94 17.30
CA MET A 48 1.98 -11.68 16.93
C MET A 48 0.83 -11.27 17.87
N VAL A 49 0.06 -12.23 18.39
CA VAL A 49 -1.09 -11.96 19.29
C VAL A 49 -0.78 -10.97 20.44
N PRO A 50 0.25 -11.17 21.28
CA PRO A 50 0.55 -10.22 22.36
C PRO A 50 0.99 -8.85 21.85
N LEU A 51 1.62 -8.78 20.67
CA LEU A 51 2.05 -7.53 20.05
C LEU A 51 0.84 -6.74 19.53
N VAL A 52 -0.10 -7.40 18.85
CA VAL A 52 -1.37 -6.80 18.42
C VAL A 52 -2.16 -6.29 19.63
N ALA A 53 -2.21 -7.05 20.72
CA ALA A 53 -2.84 -6.61 21.97
C ALA A 53 -2.18 -5.33 22.53
N ALA A 54 -0.85 -5.26 22.52
CA ALA A 54 -0.11 -4.08 22.97
C ALA A 54 -0.40 -2.85 22.10
N PHE A 55 -0.46 -2.98 20.78
CA PHE A 55 -0.80 -1.85 19.90
C PHE A 55 -2.26 -1.43 20.02
N ARG A 56 -3.18 -2.38 20.24
CA ARG A 56 -4.58 -2.06 20.56
C ARG A 56 -4.68 -1.24 21.84
N GLU A 57 -3.94 -1.62 22.86
CA GLU A 57 -3.92 -0.87 24.12
C GLU A 57 -3.26 0.50 23.98
N SER A 58 -2.15 0.59 23.26
CA SER A 58 -1.52 1.88 22.94
C SER A 58 -2.47 2.82 22.19
N ALA A 59 -3.25 2.29 21.24
CA ALA A 59 -4.25 3.05 20.51
C ALA A 59 -5.39 3.52 21.44
N ARG A 60 -5.83 2.70 22.40
CA ARG A 60 -6.84 3.12 23.39
C ARG A 60 -6.33 4.20 24.35
N ILE A 61 -5.07 4.12 24.76
CA ILE A 61 -4.43 5.17 25.56
C ILE A 61 -4.39 6.48 24.78
N GLN A 62 -4.09 6.42 23.49
CA GLN A 62 -3.97 7.61 22.63
C GLN A 62 -5.32 8.20 22.22
N PHE A 63 -6.30 7.37 21.87
CA PHE A 63 -7.55 7.76 21.21
C PHE A 63 -8.80 7.48 22.04
N GLY A 64 -8.64 7.00 23.27
CA GLY A 64 -9.73 6.66 24.19
C GLY A 64 -10.18 5.20 24.13
N ALA A 65 -11.02 4.79 25.09
CA ALA A 65 -11.46 3.40 25.23
C ALA A 65 -12.19 2.87 23.98
N ASP A 66 -12.88 3.74 23.26
CA ASP A 66 -13.65 3.43 22.04
C ASP A 66 -12.80 3.51 20.75
N ALA A 67 -11.46 3.46 20.87
CA ALA A 67 -10.55 3.47 19.73
C ALA A 67 -10.90 2.34 18.74
N ARG A 68 -11.39 2.74 17.57
CA ARG A 68 -11.65 1.88 16.41
C ARG A 68 -10.33 1.35 15.83
N ILE A 69 -10.08 0.05 15.95
CA ILE A 69 -8.86 -0.60 15.47
C ILE A 69 -9.25 -1.80 14.62
N SER A 70 -8.74 -1.86 13.39
CA SER A 70 -8.93 -2.99 12.48
C SER A 70 -7.62 -3.75 12.26
N THR A 71 -7.73 -5.04 11.97
CA THR A 71 -6.62 -5.91 11.58
C THR A 71 -6.77 -6.33 10.13
N CYS A 72 -5.66 -6.43 9.39
CA CYS A 72 -5.70 -6.88 8.01
C CYS A 72 -4.52 -7.78 7.66
N TYR A 73 -4.68 -8.54 6.58
CA TYR A 73 -3.63 -9.35 5.99
C TYR A 73 -3.61 -9.11 4.47
N LEU A 74 -2.45 -8.77 3.91
CA LEU A 74 -2.25 -8.67 2.47
C LEU A 74 -1.65 -9.97 1.95
N ILE A 75 -2.34 -10.63 1.02
CA ILE A 75 -1.87 -11.85 0.38
C ILE A 75 -1.24 -11.57 -0.99
N ASP A 76 0.00 -12.01 -1.18
CA ASP A 76 0.73 -11.87 -2.45
C ASP A 76 0.29 -12.94 -3.46
N ASP A 77 -0.89 -12.74 -4.05
CA ASP A 77 -1.36 -13.52 -5.19
C ASP A 77 -0.86 -12.98 -6.55
N TYR A 78 -0.34 -11.74 -6.57
CA TYR A 78 0.14 -11.09 -7.79
C TYR A 78 1.39 -11.76 -8.35
N PHE A 79 2.35 -12.12 -7.48
CA PHE A 79 3.58 -12.78 -7.91
C PHE A 79 3.46 -14.30 -8.02
N GLN A 80 2.39 -14.89 -7.47
CA GLN A 80 2.13 -16.33 -7.44
C GLN A 80 0.68 -16.70 -7.83
N PRO A 81 0.18 -16.25 -9.01
CA PRO A 81 -1.24 -16.38 -9.37
C PRO A 81 -1.68 -17.83 -9.66
N ASP A 82 -0.73 -18.73 -9.95
CA ASP A 82 -1.02 -20.13 -10.30
C ASP A 82 -1.19 -21.06 -9.08
N THR A 83 -1.21 -20.50 -7.87
CA THR A 83 -1.40 -21.26 -6.63
C THR A 83 -2.88 -21.48 -6.30
N ASP A 84 -3.19 -22.53 -5.53
CA ASP A 84 -4.57 -22.85 -5.12
C ASP A 84 -5.02 -21.94 -3.95
N ALA A 85 -5.88 -20.98 -4.27
CA ALA A 85 -6.38 -20.01 -3.31
C ALA A 85 -7.14 -20.69 -2.15
N ALA A 86 -7.93 -21.73 -2.42
CA ALA A 86 -8.71 -22.41 -1.38
C ALA A 86 -7.81 -23.06 -0.34
N LYS A 87 -6.73 -23.72 -0.80
CA LYS A 87 -5.75 -24.36 0.08
C LYS A 87 -5.00 -23.32 0.93
N ILE A 88 -4.56 -22.23 0.30
CA ILE A 88 -3.78 -21.20 0.96
C ILE A 88 -4.62 -20.45 2.00
N LEU A 89 -5.82 -20.01 1.62
CA LEU A 89 -6.74 -19.29 2.51
C LEU A 89 -7.20 -20.17 3.67
N GLY A 90 -7.50 -21.44 3.40
CA GLY A 90 -7.83 -22.42 4.45
C GLY A 90 -6.70 -22.58 5.47
N ASN A 91 -5.47 -22.77 5.00
CA ASN A 91 -4.30 -22.90 5.89
C ASN A 91 -4.02 -21.61 6.68
N LEU A 92 -4.05 -20.45 6.02
CA LEU A 92 -3.75 -19.16 6.62
C LEU A 92 -4.75 -18.80 7.72
N LEU A 93 -6.03 -18.82 7.39
CA LEU A 93 -7.10 -18.43 8.30
C LEU A 93 -7.32 -19.48 9.40
N GLY A 94 -7.11 -20.76 9.08
CA GLY A 94 -7.08 -21.83 10.08
C GLY A 94 -5.98 -21.62 11.11
N ALA A 95 -4.74 -21.36 10.67
CA ALA A 95 -3.61 -21.11 11.57
C ALA A 95 -3.81 -19.83 12.41
N ALA A 96 -4.36 -18.77 11.83
CA ALA A 96 -4.69 -17.54 12.56
C ALA A 96 -5.73 -17.81 13.65
N ASN A 97 -6.81 -18.53 13.31
CA ASN A 97 -7.83 -18.95 14.26
C ASN A 97 -7.25 -19.81 15.40
N ASP A 98 -6.43 -20.81 15.08
CA ASP A 98 -5.80 -21.70 16.05
C ASP A 98 -4.80 -20.98 16.96
N ALA A 99 -4.18 -19.92 16.47
CA ALA A 99 -3.32 -19.04 17.25
C ALA A 99 -4.09 -18.02 18.10
N GLY A 100 -5.39 -17.83 17.85
CA GLY A 100 -6.20 -16.78 18.47
C GLY A 100 -5.95 -15.38 17.89
N LEU A 101 -5.39 -15.29 16.69
CA LEU A 101 -5.18 -14.04 15.97
C LEU A 101 -6.43 -13.72 15.13
N VAL A 102 -7.05 -12.58 15.41
CA VAL A 102 -8.16 -12.06 14.60
C VAL A 102 -7.60 -11.34 13.37
N ILE A 103 -8.11 -11.70 12.20
CA ILE A 103 -7.90 -10.98 10.95
C ILE A 103 -9.26 -10.45 10.51
N ASP A 104 -9.45 -9.13 10.59
CA ASP A 104 -10.73 -8.50 10.25
C ASP A 104 -10.94 -8.39 8.73
N TYR A 105 -9.84 -8.11 8.00
CA TYR A 105 -9.84 -7.94 6.55
C TYR A 105 -8.73 -8.73 5.87
N LEU A 106 -9.03 -9.31 4.70
CA LEU A 106 -8.03 -9.91 3.82
C LEU A 106 -8.03 -9.16 2.50
N ALA A 107 -6.87 -8.71 2.04
CA ALA A 107 -6.71 -8.06 0.76
C ALA A 107 -5.78 -8.87 -0.15
N ARG A 108 -6.03 -8.83 -1.46
CA ARG A 108 -5.14 -9.40 -2.49
C ARG A 108 -4.18 -8.34 -3.00
N GLU A 109 -2.91 -8.69 -3.16
CA GLU A 109 -1.92 -7.80 -3.79
C GLU A 109 -2.29 -7.50 -5.24
N SER A 110 -2.87 -8.45 -5.97
CA SER A 110 -3.40 -8.19 -7.31
C SER A 110 -4.55 -7.18 -7.31
N GLY A 111 -5.26 -7.01 -6.18
CA GLY A 111 -6.24 -5.94 -5.95
C GLY A 111 -5.64 -4.54 -5.94
N CYS A 112 -4.34 -4.42 -5.63
CA CYS A 112 -3.57 -3.17 -5.73
C CYS A 112 -3.13 -2.88 -7.19
N TRP A 113 -3.11 -3.90 -8.04
CA TRP A 113 -2.94 -3.72 -9.48
C TRP A 113 -4.27 -3.33 -10.13
N GLN A 114 -5.29 -4.16 -9.95
CA GLN A 114 -6.60 -3.99 -10.58
C GLN A 114 -7.72 -4.45 -9.66
N THR A 115 -8.83 -3.73 -9.69
CA THR A 115 -10.05 -4.05 -8.92
C THR A 115 -11.29 -3.87 -9.78
N GLU A 116 -12.45 -4.30 -9.30
CA GLU A 116 -13.73 -3.91 -9.88
C GLU A 116 -14.14 -2.53 -9.39
N ARG A 117 -14.86 -1.77 -10.21
CA ARG A 117 -15.50 -0.52 -9.79
C ARG A 117 -16.72 -0.83 -8.93
N PHE A 118 -16.93 -0.02 -7.89
CA PHE A 118 -18.08 -0.13 -6.98
C PHE A 118 -18.99 1.10 -7.07
N VAL A 119 -20.28 0.88 -6.86
CA VAL A 119 -21.27 1.94 -6.54
C VAL A 119 -22.10 1.43 -5.37
N ASP A 120 -22.07 2.16 -4.25
CA ASP A 120 -22.83 1.85 -3.03
C ASP A 120 -22.65 0.38 -2.54
N GLY A 121 -21.42 -0.15 -2.54
CA GLY A 121 -21.14 -1.53 -2.12
C GLY A 121 -21.33 -2.59 -3.21
N VAL A 122 -21.74 -2.21 -4.42
CA VAL A 122 -22.06 -3.17 -5.50
C VAL A 122 -21.05 -3.06 -6.64
N PRO A 123 -20.40 -4.18 -7.03
CA PRO A 123 -19.48 -4.17 -8.17
C PRO A 123 -20.23 -3.96 -9.49
N LEU A 124 -19.66 -3.13 -10.36
CA LEU A 124 -20.20 -2.83 -11.69
C LEU A 124 -19.68 -3.78 -12.79
N GLY A 125 -18.69 -4.62 -12.48
CA GLY A 125 -18.01 -5.50 -13.45
C GLY A 125 -17.02 -4.78 -14.38
N GLU A 126 -16.83 -3.47 -14.22
CA GLU A 126 -15.79 -2.70 -14.90
C GLU A 126 -14.48 -2.76 -14.12
N THR A 127 -13.38 -3.08 -14.80
CA THR A 127 -12.05 -3.12 -14.20
C THR A 127 -11.48 -1.70 -14.04
N LEU A 128 -10.97 -1.41 -12.85
CA LEU A 128 -10.21 -0.22 -12.51
C LEU A 128 -8.73 -0.58 -12.37
N ALA A 129 -7.90 0.05 -13.18
CA ALA A 129 -6.45 -0.08 -13.19
C ALA A 129 -5.84 0.78 -12.07
N VAL A 130 -5.85 0.25 -10.83
CA VAL A 130 -5.48 1.00 -9.61
C VAL A 130 -4.01 1.41 -9.63
N ALA A 131 -3.12 0.49 -10.00
CA ALA A 131 -1.69 0.74 -10.07
C ALA A 131 -1.36 1.81 -11.11
N GLU A 132 -1.98 1.74 -12.30
CA GLU A 132 -1.85 2.72 -13.37
C GLU A 132 -2.33 4.11 -12.93
N MET A 133 -3.46 4.17 -12.22
CA MET A 133 -4.01 5.41 -11.67
C MET A 133 -3.05 6.05 -10.66
N VAL A 134 -2.43 5.25 -9.79
CA VAL A 134 -1.43 5.75 -8.82
C VAL A 134 -0.13 6.14 -9.51
N ALA A 135 0.32 5.38 -10.50
CA ALA A 135 1.55 5.66 -11.24
C ALA A 135 1.46 6.99 -12.00
N ALA A 136 0.28 7.33 -12.52
CA ALA A 136 0.00 8.61 -13.17
C ALA A 136 0.11 9.83 -12.23
N ARG A 137 0.19 9.61 -10.90
CA ARG A 137 0.38 10.66 -9.88
C ARG A 137 1.82 10.80 -9.40
N ILE A 138 2.74 9.99 -9.92
CA ILE A 138 4.14 10.09 -9.53
C ILE A 138 4.75 11.34 -10.14
N VAL A 139 5.17 12.26 -9.28
CA VAL A 139 5.95 13.43 -9.66
C VAL A 139 7.41 12.99 -9.70
N ALA A 140 8.00 13.04 -10.90
CA ALA A 140 9.44 12.90 -11.01
C ALA A 140 10.10 14.11 -10.33
N GLU A 141 11.00 13.89 -9.38
CA GLU A 141 11.76 14.98 -8.78
C GLU A 141 12.73 15.54 -9.84
N PRO A 142 12.56 16.79 -10.29
CA PRO A 142 13.44 17.37 -11.29
C PRO A 142 14.80 17.61 -10.62
N ALA A 143 15.88 17.10 -11.22
CA ALA A 143 17.23 17.28 -10.70
C ALA A 143 18.03 18.27 -11.55
N PRO A 144 18.08 19.58 -11.23
CA PRO A 144 19.03 20.49 -11.86
C PRO A 144 20.46 20.27 -11.33
N PRO A 145 21.50 20.30 -12.20
CA PRO A 145 21.42 20.24 -13.65
C PRO A 145 21.08 18.83 -14.12
N ASP A 146 19.99 18.70 -14.88
CA ASP A 146 19.63 17.44 -15.51
C ASP A 146 20.62 17.19 -16.64
N SER A 147 21.22 15.99 -16.66
CA SER A 147 22.07 15.59 -17.76
C SER A 147 21.25 15.09 -18.97
N GLY A 148 19.92 14.98 -18.83
CA GLY A 148 18.99 14.44 -19.82
C GLY A 148 19.19 12.94 -20.10
N ARG A 149 20.02 12.26 -19.30
CA ARG A 149 20.44 10.86 -19.55
C ARG A 149 19.45 9.82 -19.08
N ARG A 150 18.69 10.14 -18.03
CA ARG A 150 17.68 9.24 -17.47
C ARG A 150 16.34 9.59 -18.11
N PRO A 151 15.64 8.64 -18.74
CA PRO A 151 14.26 8.88 -19.15
C PRO A 151 13.40 9.26 -17.94
N PRO A 152 12.35 10.06 -18.12
CA PRO A 152 11.39 10.35 -17.06
C PRO A 152 10.92 9.09 -16.31
N THR A 153 10.55 9.22 -15.04
CA THR A 153 10.03 8.09 -14.23
C THR A 153 8.87 7.37 -14.93
N ALA A 154 7.98 8.14 -15.58
CA ALA A 154 6.85 7.63 -16.34
C ALA A 154 7.24 6.79 -17.59
N GLU A 155 8.47 6.93 -18.10
CA GLU A 155 8.97 6.16 -19.24
C GLU A 155 9.90 5.03 -18.81
N SER A 156 10.72 5.25 -17.79
CA SER A 156 11.71 4.26 -17.34
C SER A 156 11.13 3.21 -16.40
N GLY A 157 10.08 3.56 -15.64
CA GLY A 157 9.58 2.74 -14.55
C GLY A 157 10.52 2.69 -13.34
N TRP A 158 11.42 3.66 -13.21
CA TRP A 158 12.32 3.79 -12.06
C TRP A 158 12.16 5.14 -11.38
N LEU A 159 12.16 5.16 -10.05
CA LEU A 159 12.13 6.35 -9.20
C LEU A 159 13.42 6.45 -8.36
N CYS A 160 14.05 7.62 -8.31
CA CYS A 160 15.17 7.88 -7.42
C CYS A 160 14.95 9.09 -6.53
N ASN A 161 15.63 9.10 -5.39
CA ASN A 161 15.59 10.19 -4.41
C ASN A 161 16.78 11.16 -4.51
N GLY A 162 17.49 11.19 -5.64
CA GLY A 162 18.79 11.87 -5.67
C GLY A 162 19.53 11.86 -7.00
N ARG A 163 20.78 12.30 -6.93
CA ARG A 163 21.79 12.19 -7.99
C ARG A 163 22.70 10.99 -7.73
N ARG A 164 22.85 10.13 -8.75
CA ARG A 164 23.76 8.97 -8.73
C ARG A 164 25.24 9.41 -8.68
N SER A 165 26.12 8.50 -8.26
CA SER A 165 27.57 8.70 -8.32
C SER A 165 28.06 8.95 -9.75
N SER A 166 29.19 9.65 -9.89
CA SER A 166 29.79 9.93 -11.21
C SER A 166 30.55 8.75 -11.82
N GLU A 167 30.50 7.56 -11.22
CA GLU A 167 31.31 6.40 -11.60
C GLU A 167 31.03 5.91 -13.03
N HIS A 168 29.78 6.05 -13.49
CA HIS A 168 29.34 5.61 -14.82
C HIS A 168 29.15 6.77 -15.82
N GLU A 169 29.64 7.97 -15.50
CA GLU A 169 29.68 9.06 -16.48
C GLU A 169 30.77 8.79 -17.53
N PRO A 170 30.51 8.97 -18.85
CA PRO A 170 31.48 8.69 -19.88
C PRO A 170 32.70 9.58 -19.71
N PRO A 171 33.89 9.08 -20.04
CA PRO A 171 35.11 9.85 -19.94
C PRO A 171 35.04 11.08 -20.86
N GLN A 172 35.23 12.27 -20.29
CA GLN A 172 35.48 13.47 -21.08
C GLN A 172 36.98 13.57 -21.37
N ALA A 173 37.36 13.60 -22.65
CA ALA A 173 38.74 13.47 -23.12
C ALA A 173 39.74 14.52 -22.60
N MET A 174 39.28 15.62 -22.00
CA MET A 174 40.12 16.78 -21.63
C MET A 174 39.99 17.23 -20.16
N ARG A 175 39.31 16.47 -19.29
CA ARG A 175 39.23 16.77 -17.85
C ARG A 175 39.30 15.51 -17.00
N GLY A 176 40.28 15.44 -16.11
CA GLY A 176 40.24 14.47 -15.02
C GLY A 176 39.04 14.80 -14.12
N ARG A 177 38.04 13.91 -14.05
CA ARG A 177 36.93 14.06 -13.11
C ARG A 177 37.30 13.36 -11.80
N MET A 178 37.28 14.13 -10.71
CA MET A 178 37.26 13.60 -9.37
C MET A 178 35.94 12.85 -9.15
N TYR A 179 35.99 11.70 -8.47
CA TYR A 179 34.80 10.94 -8.07
C TYR A 179 33.81 11.85 -7.32
N ARG A 180 32.55 11.83 -7.73
CA ARG A 180 31.43 12.44 -6.99
C ARG A 180 30.58 11.32 -6.39
N PRO A 181 30.43 11.28 -5.05
CA PRO A 181 29.55 10.32 -4.40
C PRO A 181 28.08 10.58 -4.77
N PRO A 182 27.20 9.58 -4.60
CA PRO A 182 25.77 9.80 -4.76
C PRO A 182 25.26 10.81 -3.72
N GLU A 183 24.19 11.52 -4.07
CA GLU A 183 23.60 12.61 -3.29
C GLU A 183 22.08 12.46 -3.25
N GLU A 184 21.53 12.27 -2.07
CA GLU A 184 20.11 12.31 -1.77
C GLU A 184 19.62 13.76 -1.74
N PHE A 185 18.45 14.01 -2.31
CA PHE A 185 17.81 15.32 -2.27
C PHE A 185 17.29 15.63 -0.87
N GLY A 186 17.47 16.89 -0.43
CA GLY A 186 17.08 17.29 0.92
C GLY A 186 17.90 16.64 2.04
N ARG A 187 19.03 15.99 1.73
CA ARG A 187 19.89 15.34 2.73
C ARG A 187 20.31 16.30 3.85
N ARG A 188 20.51 15.73 5.05
CA ARG A 188 21.10 16.43 6.20
C ARG A 188 22.59 16.11 6.30
N GLU A 189 22.99 15.35 7.32
CA GLU A 189 24.38 15.03 7.64
C GLU A 189 24.99 13.90 6.80
N HIS A 190 24.16 13.09 6.15
CA HIS A 190 24.58 11.95 5.32
C HIS A 190 23.63 11.76 4.15
N SER A 191 24.02 10.94 3.18
CA SER A 191 23.27 10.71 1.95
C SER A 191 22.95 9.22 1.80
N ILE A 192 21.68 8.87 1.64
CA ILE A 192 21.24 7.53 1.26
C ILE A 192 20.57 7.60 -0.10
N PHE A 193 21.23 7.07 -1.12
CA PHE A 193 20.69 7.08 -2.48
C PHE A 193 19.95 5.77 -2.79
N LEU A 194 18.71 5.89 -3.25
CA LEU A 194 17.87 4.80 -3.70
C LEU A 194 17.49 4.99 -5.17
N ASP A 195 17.47 3.87 -5.89
CA ASP A 195 16.80 3.76 -7.19
C ASP A 195 15.86 2.57 -7.13
N VAL A 196 14.57 2.85 -7.27
CA VAL A 196 13.48 1.92 -7.04
C VAL A 196 12.80 1.64 -8.36
N GLN A 197 12.78 0.38 -8.77
CA GLN A 197 11.94 -0.04 -9.88
C GLN A 197 10.48 -0.01 -9.43
N LEU A 198 9.64 0.72 -10.15
CA LEU A 198 8.20 0.79 -9.97
C LEU A 198 7.50 -0.29 -10.79
N TRP A 199 7.97 -0.49 -12.02
CA TRP A 199 7.46 -1.47 -12.96
C TRP A 199 8.51 -1.88 -13.99
N SER A 200 8.21 -2.95 -14.73
CA SER A 200 8.96 -3.40 -15.90
C SER A 200 8.01 -3.83 -17.01
N GLU A 201 8.43 -3.69 -18.25
CA GLU A 201 7.73 -4.30 -19.38
C GLU A 201 8.11 -5.78 -19.48
N GLN A 202 7.12 -6.63 -19.71
CA GLN A 202 7.27 -8.05 -20.00
C GLN A 202 6.70 -8.32 -21.39
N ILE A 203 7.45 -9.06 -22.21
CA ILE A 203 6.97 -9.45 -23.55
C ILE A 203 6.41 -10.87 -23.43
N GLY A 204 5.10 -11.01 -23.60
CA GLY A 204 4.41 -12.30 -23.58
C GLY A 204 4.68 -13.13 -24.84
N ALA A 205 4.25 -14.40 -24.82
CA ALA A 205 4.44 -15.36 -25.90
C ALA A 205 3.83 -14.93 -27.26
N GLY A 206 2.93 -13.94 -27.28
CA GLY A 206 2.34 -13.34 -28.48
C GLY A 206 2.97 -12.01 -28.92
N GLY A 207 4.11 -11.59 -28.34
CA GLY A 207 4.72 -10.29 -28.60
C GLY A 207 3.98 -9.10 -27.97
N VAL A 208 2.96 -9.38 -27.14
CA VAL A 208 2.22 -8.36 -26.40
C VAL A 208 3.03 -7.94 -25.18
N THR A 209 3.31 -6.65 -25.09
CA THR A 209 3.95 -6.04 -23.92
C THR A 209 2.93 -5.85 -22.80
N THR A 210 3.25 -6.32 -21.60
CA THR A 210 2.46 -6.08 -20.39
C THR A 210 3.32 -5.44 -19.31
N THR A 211 2.72 -4.57 -18.50
CA THR A 211 3.39 -3.96 -17.35
C THR A 211 3.36 -4.94 -16.18
N ARG A 212 4.53 -5.25 -15.64
CA ARG A 212 4.70 -5.95 -14.36
C ARG A 212 5.08 -4.94 -13.28
N TRP A 213 4.17 -4.72 -12.35
CA TRP A 213 4.36 -3.83 -11.20
C TRP A 213 5.30 -4.48 -10.18
N SER A 214 6.09 -3.65 -9.52
CA SER A 214 7.00 -4.09 -8.46
C SER A 214 6.27 -4.24 -7.13
N CYS A 215 6.76 -5.11 -6.26
CA CYS A 215 6.26 -5.28 -4.90
C CYS A 215 6.26 -3.96 -4.09
N PRO A 216 7.34 -3.14 -4.04
CA PRO A 216 7.27 -1.87 -3.30
C PRO A 216 6.25 -0.88 -3.88
N PHE A 217 5.98 -0.92 -5.19
CA PHE A 217 4.94 -0.09 -5.76
C PHE A 217 3.53 -0.55 -5.38
N LEU A 218 3.24 -1.85 -5.48
CA LEU A 218 1.93 -2.38 -5.05
C LEU A 218 1.73 -2.23 -3.53
N ALA A 219 2.79 -2.36 -2.73
CA ALA A 219 2.75 -2.05 -1.30
C ALA A 219 2.45 -0.56 -1.03
N ALA A 220 2.99 0.37 -1.81
CA ALA A 220 2.62 1.78 -1.69
C ALA A 220 1.12 2.00 -2.02
N VAL A 221 0.60 1.35 -3.07
CA VAL A 221 -0.84 1.37 -3.38
C VAL A 221 -1.66 0.79 -2.22
N TRP A 222 -1.23 -0.33 -1.65
CA TRP A 222 -1.86 -0.95 -0.49
C TRP A 222 -1.99 0.01 0.70
N HIS A 223 -0.93 0.76 1.02
CA HIS A 223 -0.97 1.76 2.07
C HIS A 223 -1.94 2.91 1.75
N LEU A 224 -2.02 3.36 0.50
CA LEU A 224 -2.99 4.38 0.09
C LEU A 224 -4.44 3.88 0.26
N LEU A 225 -4.71 2.60 -0.04
CA LEU A 225 -6.00 1.98 0.20
C LEU A 225 -6.33 1.91 1.71
N ARG A 226 -5.38 1.43 2.54
CA ARG A 226 -5.52 1.36 4.00
C ARG A 226 -5.68 2.73 4.66
N LEU A 227 -5.18 3.79 4.05
CA LEU A 227 -5.33 5.16 4.55
C LEU A 227 -6.53 5.88 3.91
N GLY A 228 -7.29 5.20 3.05
CA GLY A 228 -8.48 5.75 2.41
C GLY A 228 -8.18 6.91 1.45
N MET A 229 -6.97 6.98 0.89
CA MET A 229 -6.49 8.10 0.07
C MET A 229 -6.92 8.05 -1.39
N LEU A 230 -7.37 6.89 -1.90
CA LEU A 230 -7.68 6.71 -3.31
C LEU A 230 -9.15 6.96 -3.61
N ARG A 231 -9.42 7.72 -4.69
CA ARG A 231 -10.74 7.93 -5.27
C ARG A 231 -10.69 7.76 -6.78
N TYR A 232 -11.74 7.17 -7.33
CA TYR A 232 -11.97 7.12 -8.77
C TYR A 232 -13.26 7.86 -9.11
N HIS A 233 -13.14 9.00 -9.79
CA HIS A 233 -14.25 9.94 -10.03
C HIS A 233 -15.04 10.30 -8.75
N GLY A 234 -14.32 10.48 -7.63
CA GLY A 234 -14.90 10.81 -6.33
C GLY A 234 -15.43 9.61 -5.53
N ALA A 235 -15.56 8.41 -6.11
CA ALA A 235 -15.97 7.19 -5.41
C ALA A 235 -14.78 6.47 -4.75
N ALA A 236 -15.04 5.67 -3.71
CA ALA A 236 -14.03 4.84 -3.07
C ALA A 236 -13.48 3.78 -4.04
N VAL A 237 -12.18 3.46 -3.92
CA VAL A 237 -11.51 2.46 -4.77
C VAL A 237 -11.52 1.07 -4.14
N ALA A 238 -11.49 1.00 -2.81
CA ALA A 238 -11.59 -0.25 -2.07
C ALA A 238 -12.82 -0.23 -1.16
N GLU A 239 -13.73 -1.16 -1.42
CA GLU A 239 -14.89 -1.43 -0.59
C GLU A 239 -14.82 -2.88 -0.11
N PRO A 240 -14.82 -3.14 1.21
CA PRO A 240 -14.76 -4.51 1.71
C PRO A 240 -15.97 -5.33 1.32
N TYR A 241 -15.74 -6.50 0.72
CA TYR A 241 -16.77 -7.48 0.40
C TYR A 241 -17.01 -8.39 1.61
N PRO A 242 -18.22 -8.44 2.20
CA PRO A 242 -18.50 -9.32 3.33
C PRO A 242 -18.34 -10.80 2.93
N TRP A 243 -17.47 -11.53 3.62
CA TRP A 243 -17.31 -12.96 3.41
C TRP A 243 -17.87 -13.74 4.58
N ARG A 244 -18.65 -14.81 4.30
CA ARG A 244 -19.05 -15.75 5.35
C ARG A 244 -18.02 -16.86 5.37
N LEU A 245 -17.37 -17.06 6.51
CA LEU A 245 -16.37 -18.13 6.67
C LEU A 245 -16.92 -19.56 6.45
N ALA A 246 -18.25 -19.72 6.43
CA ALA A 246 -18.91 -20.98 6.08
C ALA A 246 -18.97 -21.23 4.56
N ASP A 247 -18.78 -20.20 3.74
CA ASP A 247 -18.80 -20.31 2.29
C ASP A 247 -17.47 -20.94 1.81
N PRO A 248 -17.51 -21.82 0.80
CA PRO A 248 -16.32 -22.48 0.29
C PRO A 248 -15.38 -21.47 -0.38
N TRP A 249 -14.07 -21.63 -0.16
CA TRP A 249 -13.07 -20.80 -0.83
C TRP A 249 -12.97 -21.16 -2.31
N PRO A 250 -12.90 -20.16 -3.21
CA PRO A 250 -12.56 -20.39 -4.61
C PRO A 250 -11.15 -20.96 -4.76
N HIS A 251 -10.93 -21.77 -5.80
CA HIS A 251 -9.59 -22.28 -6.11
C HIS A 251 -8.75 -21.26 -6.89
N ASN A 252 -9.41 -20.38 -7.64
CA ASN A 252 -8.76 -19.37 -8.45
C ASN A 252 -8.76 -18.01 -7.74
N TRP A 253 -7.59 -17.36 -7.66
CA TRP A 253 -7.45 -16.03 -7.06
C TRP A 253 -8.36 -14.97 -7.69
N PHE A 254 -8.61 -15.02 -9.00
CA PHE A 254 -9.49 -14.05 -9.67
C PHE A 254 -10.95 -14.10 -9.18
N GLU A 255 -11.38 -15.23 -8.62
CA GLU A 255 -12.73 -15.40 -8.05
C GLU A 255 -12.81 -14.91 -6.60
N VAL A 256 -11.66 -14.65 -5.96
CA VAL A 256 -11.59 -14.06 -4.63
C VAL A 256 -11.70 -12.54 -4.76
N PRO A 257 -12.66 -11.88 -4.09
CA PRO A 257 -12.75 -10.42 -4.11
C PRO A 257 -11.45 -9.77 -3.64
N PRO A 258 -11.09 -8.59 -4.18
CA PRO A 258 -9.80 -7.93 -3.90
C PRO A 258 -9.64 -7.50 -2.44
N LEU A 259 -10.75 -7.20 -1.75
CA LEU A 259 -10.79 -6.90 -0.32
C LEU A 259 -11.99 -7.60 0.33
N LEU A 260 -11.72 -8.52 1.24
CA LEU A 260 -12.72 -9.23 2.02
C LEU A 260 -12.83 -8.65 3.43
N GLN A 261 -14.07 -8.54 3.92
CA GLN A 261 -14.36 -8.38 5.34
C GLN A 261 -14.68 -9.75 5.93
N LEU A 262 -13.76 -10.28 6.74
CA LEU A 262 -13.89 -11.58 7.41
C LEU A 262 -14.63 -11.47 8.74
N ASN A 263 -14.52 -10.32 9.42
CA ASN A 263 -15.22 -10.03 10.66
C ASN A 263 -16.32 -8.97 10.43
N PRO A 264 -17.61 -9.33 10.49
CA PRO A 264 -18.72 -8.39 10.32
C PRO A 264 -18.77 -7.25 11.37
N GLN A 265 -18.12 -7.44 12.52
CA GLN A 265 -18.05 -6.46 13.61
C GLN A 265 -16.75 -5.63 13.58
N ALA A 266 -15.94 -5.79 12.53
CA ALA A 266 -14.71 -5.05 12.38
C ALA A 266 -14.95 -3.53 12.40
N ALA A 267 -14.03 -2.82 13.06
CA ALA A 267 -13.87 -1.39 12.81
C ALA A 267 -13.51 -1.16 11.33
N PRO A 268 -13.78 0.02 10.75
CA PRO A 268 -13.53 0.28 9.33
C PRO A 268 -12.15 -0.14 8.82
N PHE A 269 -12.10 -0.59 7.57
CA PHE A 269 -10.86 -1.01 6.91
C PHE A 269 -9.83 0.13 6.81
N ALA A 270 -10.25 1.27 6.25
CA ALA A 270 -9.41 2.44 6.13
C ALA A 270 -9.17 3.08 7.50
N ALA A 271 -8.03 3.73 7.71
CA ALA A 271 -7.65 4.30 8.99
C ALA A 271 -6.85 5.61 8.87
N TYR A 272 -6.82 6.40 9.94
CA TYR A 272 -5.95 7.58 10.03
C TYR A 272 -4.46 7.21 10.06
N LYS A 273 -4.13 6.07 10.66
CA LYS A 273 -2.78 5.52 10.77
C LYS A 273 -2.75 4.05 10.43
N ALA A 274 -1.64 3.61 9.85
CA ALA A 274 -1.41 2.21 9.51
C ALA A 274 -0.13 1.71 10.20
N LEU A 275 -0.22 0.53 10.80
CA LEU A 275 0.92 -0.21 11.35
C LEU A 275 1.08 -1.50 10.55
N SER A 276 2.30 -1.83 10.13
CA SER A 276 2.61 -3.13 9.53
C SER A 276 3.62 -3.90 10.38
N MET A 277 3.26 -5.12 10.76
CA MET A 277 4.13 -6.06 11.47
C MET A 277 4.78 -7.00 10.47
N LEU A 278 6.02 -6.69 10.08
CA LEU A 278 6.68 -7.33 8.95
C LEU A 278 8.00 -7.99 9.35
N PRO A 279 8.40 -9.09 8.69
CA PRO A 279 9.74 -9.64 8.86
C PRO A 279 10.82 -8.62 8.46
N LYS A 280 11.96 -8.59 9.17
CA LYS A 280 13.07 -7.66 8.92
C LYS A 280 13.58 -7.62 7.47
N ARG A 281 13.42 -8.71 6.70
CA ARG A 281 13.78 -8.76 5.27
C ARG A 281 13.03 -7.73 4.41
N TYR A 282 11.87 -7.22 4.86
CA TYR A 282 11.10 -6.19 4.16
C TYR A 282 11.63 -4.77 4.39
N LEU A 283 12.66 -4.55 5.21
CA LEU A 283 13.18 -3.20 5.46
C LEU A 283 13.53 -2.42 4.18
N GLY A 284 14.09 -3.10 3.17
CA GLY A 284 14.39 -2.48 1.88
C GLY A 284 13.13 -2.13 1.07
N ILE A 285 12.10 -2.99 1.14
CA ILE A 285 10.79 -2.76 0.51
C ILE A 285 10.12 -1.56 1.18
N GLU A 286 10.04 -1.52 2.51
CA GLU A 286 9.38 -0.42 3.23
C GLU A 286 10.09 0.93 3.05
N HIS A 287 11.42 0.93 2.94
CA HIS A 287 12.13 2.17 2.60
C HIS A 287 11.78 2.66 1.18
N ALA A 288 11.64 1.74 0.22
CA ALA A 288 11.19 2.08 -1.12
C ALA A 288 9.73 2.56 -1.14
N VAL A 289 8.85 1.97 -0.32
CA VAL A 289 7.45 2.41 -0.15
C VAL A 289 7.38 3.86 0.33
N LEU A 290 8.14 4.22 1.37
CA LEU A 290 8.17 5.59 1.88
C LEU A 290 8.62 6.58 0.80
N LEU A 291 9.67 6.22 0.04
CA LEU A 291 10.14 7.04 -1.08
C LEU A 291 9.06 7.24 -2.14
N ILE A 292 8.36 6.17 -2.52
CA ILE A 292 7.28 6.22 -3.52
C ILE A 292 6.16 7.14 -3.03
N LEU A 293 5.71 6.98 -1.78
CA LEU A 293 4.62 7.78 -1.21
C LEU A 293 4.97 9.27 -1.14
N ASP A 294 6.23 9.62 -0.87
CA ASP A 294 6.69 11.00 -0.83
C ASP A 294 6.75 11.67 -2.22
N HIS A 295 6.69 10.88 -3.30
CA HIS A 295 6.68 11.36 -4.68
C HIS A 295 5.30 11.36 -5.34
N LEU A 296 4.23 11.11 -4.59
CA LEU A 296 2.88 11.11 -5.12
C LEU A 296 2.20 12.48 -4.96
N ASP A 297 1.63 12.99 -6.05
CA ASP A 297 0.69 14.11 -6.04
C ASP A 297 -0.72 13.59 -5.72
N LEU A 298 -1.01 13.52 -4.42
CA LEU A 298 -2.28 13.01 -3.90
C LEU A 298 -3.37 14.09 -3.96
N ASP A 299 -4.62 13.66 -3.97
CA ASP A 299 -5.78 14.56 -4.04
C ASP A 299 -5.93 15.36 -2.73
N ASP A 300 -5.70 16.67 -2.81
CA ASP A 300 -5.78 17.60 -1.68
C ASP A 300 -7.16 17.61 -1.02
N ASP A 301 -8.24 17.45 -1.79
CA ASP A 301 -9.59 17.44 -1.25
C ASP A 301 -9.84 16.18 -0.42
N VAL A 302 -9.29 15.03 -0.84
CA VAL A 302 -9.30 13.79 -0.07
C VAL A 302 -8.48 13.94 1.22
N ALA A 303 -7.29 14.54 1.13
CA ALA A 303 -6.44 14.78 2.29
C ALA A 303 -7.11 15.71 3.31
N GLN A 304 -7.75 16.79 2.85
CA GLN A 304 -8.51 17.71 3.69
C GLN A 304 -9.72 17.03 4.34
N LEU A 305 -10.46 16.21 3.58
CA LEU A 305 -11.61 15.46 4.11
C LEU A 305 -11.21 14.54 5.27
N ILE A 306 -10.12 13.78 5.11
CA ILE A 306 -9.61 12.89 6.15
C ILE A 306 -9.11 13.68 7.36
N THR A 307 -8.42 14.80 7.14
CA THR A 307 -7.92 15.67 8.21
C THR A 307 -9.07 16.29 9.01
N ALA A 308 -10.10 16.78 8.33
CA ALA A 308 -11.30 17.33 8.95
C ALA A 308 -12.07 16.25 9.74
N SER A 309 -12.15 15.03 9.19
CA SER A 309 -12.74 13.89 9.89
C SER A 309 -11.98 13.55 11.18
N GLY A 310 -10.65 13.48 11.14
CA GLY A 310 -9.83 13.22 12.32
C GLY A 310 -9.96 14.31 13.39
N ALA A 311 -10.05 15.58 12.99
CA ALA A 311 -10.27 16.69 13.91
C ALA A 311 -11.67 16.69 14.55
N ALA A 312 -12.66 16.06 13.91
CA ALA A 312 -14.04 15.97 14.38
C ALA A 312 -14.30 14.75 15.29
N GLU A 313 -13.33 13.85 15.47
CA GLU A 313 -13.43 12.75 16.43
C GLU A 313 -13.62 13.28 17.86
N HIS A 314 -14.27 12.47 18.72
CA HIS A 314 -14.47 12.83 20.13
C HIS A 314 -13.15 13.13 20.85
N ILE A 315 -12.12 12.32 20.57
CA ILE A 315 -10.72 12.61 20.88
C ILE A 315 -10.04 12.93 19.55
N PRO A 316 -9.69 14.20 19.28
CA PRO A 316 -9.17 14.60 17.98
C PRO A 316 -7.91 13.83 17.59
N VAL A 317 -7.89 13.37 16.34
CA VAL A 317 -6.74 12.70 15.73
C VAL A 317 -5.97 13.71 14.89
N THR A 318 -4.73 13.99 15.26
CA THR A 318 -3.82 14.72 14.36
C THR A 318 -3.42 13.81 13.21
N VAL A 319 -3.87 14.15 12.01
CA VAL A 319 -3.54 13.47 10.76
C VAL A 319 -2.38 14.21 10.08
N PRO A 320 -1.17 13.62 10.00
CA PRO A 320 -0.06 14.21 9.27
C PRO A 320 -0.41 14.51 7.81
N ALA A 321 0.06 15.63 7.27
CA ALA A 321 -0.16 15.98 5.86
C ALA A 321 0.51 14.96 4.93
N ARG A 322 1.74 14.56 5.26
CA ARG A 322 2.47 13.52 4.53
C ARG A 322 1.92 12.15 4.87
N VAL A 323 1.57 11.39 3.84
CA VAL A 323 0.99 10.04 3.99
C VAL A 323 2.01 9.06 4.55
N SER A 324 3.29 9.18 4.18
CA SER A 324 4.40 8.40 4.72
C SER A 324 4.51 8.50 6.26
N GLU A 325 4.23 9.68 6.84
CA GLU A 325 4.24 9.91 8.29
C GLU A 325 3.05 9.26 9.03
N ARG A 326 2.07 8.73 8.30
CA ARG A 326 0.94 7.97 8.86
C ARG A 326 1.25 6.48 8.99
N LEU A 327 2.38 6.04 8.45
CA LEU A 327 2.84 4.66 8.49
C LEU A 327 3.72 4.41 9.71
N SER A 328 3.63 3.20 10.24
CA SER A 328 4.47 2.71 11.32
C SER A 328 4.80 1.24 11.05
N HIS A 329 5.99 0.82 11.47
CA HIS A 329 6.45 -0.54 11.23
C HIS A 329 6.93 -1.16 12.54
N LEU A 330 6.53 -2.41 12.78
CA LEU A 330 7.21 -3.29 13.72
C LEU A 330 7.94 -4.36 12.91
N LEU A 331 9.27 -4.28 12.91
CA LEU A 331 10.10 -5.26 12.23
C LEU A 331 10.38 -6.44 13.17
N LEU A 332 9.83 -7.58 12.83
CA LEU A 332 10.02 -8.83 13.55
C LEU A 332 11.32 -9.50 13.07
N ASP A 333 12.05 -10.11 14.00
CA ASP A 333 13.17 -10.98 13.64
C ASP A 333 12.67 -12.06 12.67
N GLY A 334 13.29 -12.10 11.50
CA GLY A 334 12.98 -13.10 10.47
C GLY A 334 13.94 -14.28 10.58
N ALA A 335 13.38 -15.49 10.50
CA ALA A 335 14.10 -16.66 10.02
C ALA A 335 14.05 -16.69 8.49
#